data_AF-A0A934RUA4-F1
#
_entry.id   AF-A0A934RUA4-F1
#
_cell.length_a   1.000
_cell.length_b   1.000
_cell.length_c   1.000
_cell.angle_alpha   90.00
_cell.angle_beta   90.00
_cell.angle_gamma   90.00
#
_symmetry.space_group_name_H-M   'P 1'
#
loop_
_entity.id
_entity.type
_entity.pdbx_description
1 polymer ?
#
loop_
_entity_poly.entity_id
_entity_poly.type
_entity_poly.pdbx_seq_one_letter_code
_entity_poly.pdbx_strand_id
1 'polypeptide(L)' 'MEKPIGEDFIHEALDRAHIASSHLQMALGEHEVVQKMPDVREAYEKAVEALEDLYQLIGSK' A
#
# COMPACT_ATOMS: atom_id res chain seq x y z
N MET A 1 10.22 -14.80 25.13
CA MET A 1 10.87 -13.61 24.57
C MET A 1 10.88 -13.81 23.07
N GLU A 2 10.08 -13.05 22.32
CA GLU A 2 10.13 -13.11 20.86
C GLU A 2 11.48 -12.54 20.39
N LYS A 3 12.06 -13.19 19.38
CA LYS A 3 13.31 -12.74 18.77
C LYS A 3 13.04 -11.41 18.05
N PRO A 4 13.96 -10.42 18.09
CA PRO A 4 13.81 -9.20 17.32
C PRO A 4 13.65 -9.53 15.83
N ILE A 5 12.77 -8.80 15.14
CA ILE A 5 12.70 -8.83 13.68
C ILE A 5 14.02 -8.25 13.16
N GLY A 6 14.67 -8.96 12.24
CA GLY A 6 15.92 -8.47 11.62
C GLY A 6 15.65 -7.42 10.55
N GLU A 7 16.62 -6.54 10.30
CA GLU A 7 16.53 -5.47 9.29
C GLU A 7 16.14 -6.01 7.90
N ASP A 8 16.67 -7.17 7.49
CA ASP A 8 16.31 -7.82 6.22
C ASP A 8 14.80 -8.08 6.07
N PHE A 9 14.11 -8.43 7.16
CA PHE A 9 12.67 -8.65 7.15
C PHE A 9 11.88 -7.34 7.02
N ILE A 10 12.40 -6.25 7.58
CA ILE A 10 11.80 -4.92 7.46
C ILE A 10 11.95 -4.43 6.02
N HIS A 11 13.13 -4.59 5.41
CA HIS A 11 13.35 -4.27 4.00
C HIS A 11 12.45 -5.09 3.07
N GLU A 12 12.35 -6.40 3.31
CA GLU A 12 11.44 -7.26 2.54
C GLU A 12 9.97 -6.79 2.67
N ALA A 13 9.55 -6.38 3.87
CA ALA A 13 8.20 -5.88 4.09
C ALA A 13 7.94 -4.54 3.37
N LEU A 14 8.91 -3.63 3.35
CA LEU A 14 8.84 -2.37 2.59
C LEU A 14 8.72 -2.63 1.09
N ASP A 15 9.54 -3.53 0.54
CA ASP A 15 9.48 -3.92 -0.87
C ASP A 15 8.10 -4.48 -1.24
N ARG A 16 7.55 -5.36 -0.39
CA ARG A 16 6.23 -5.96 -0.59
C ARG A 16 5.11 -4.92 -0.52
N ALA A 17 5.17 -3.96 0.41
CA ALA A 17 4.21 -2.86 0.50
C ALA A 17 4.26 -1.96 -0.74
N HIS A 18 5.46 -1.66 -1.23
CA HIS A 18 5.65 -0.91 -2.47
C HIS A 18 5.09 -1.64 -3.70
N ILE A 19 5.32 -2.95 -3.81
CA ILE A 19 4.75 -3.78 -4.89
C ILE A 19 3.21 -3.77 -4.84
N ALA A 20 2.62 -3.91 -3.65
CA ALA A 20 1.17 -3.88 -3.48
C ALA A 20 0.56 -2.54 -3.92
N SER A 21 1.16 -1.42 -3.51
CA SER A 21 0.74 -0.07 -3.92
C SER A 21 0.84 0.13 -5.43
N SER A 22 1.98 -0.28 -6.02
CA SER A 22 2.21 -0.19 -7.46
C SER A 22 1.17 -1.00 -8.26
N HIS A 23 0.86 -2.23 -7.82
CA HIS A 23 -0.14 -3.07 -8.46
C HIS A 23 -1.55 -2.49 -8.35
N LEU A 24 -1.93 -1.92 -7.20
CA LEU A 24 -3.23 -1.26 -7.04
C LEU A 24 -3.38 -0.11 -8.03
N GLN A 25 -2.37 0.75 -8.11
CA GLN A 25 -2.35 1.89 -9.02
C GLN A 25 -2.41 1.45 -10.49
N MET A 26 -1.61 0.47 -10.88
CA MET A 26 -1.60 -0.07 -12.25
C MET A 26 -2.92 -0.74 -12.64
N ALA A 27 -3.55 -1.47 -11.70
CA ALA A 27 -4.77 -2.23 -11.98
C ALA A 27 -6.02 -1.35 -12.03
N LEU A 28 -6.11 -0.35 -11.13
CA LEU A 28 -7.36 0.39 -10.90
C LEU A 28 -7.23 1.90 -11.03
N GLY A 29 -6.03 2.47 -10.95
CA GLY A 29 -5.84 3.93 -10.85
C GLY A 29 -6.44 4.72 -12.01
N GLU A 30 -6.33 4.21 -13.24
CA GLU A 30 -6.91 4.85 -14.44
C GLU A 30 -8.20 4.17 -14.92
N HIS A 31 -8.70 3.16 -14.19
CA HIS A 31 -9.86 2.40 -14.62
C HIS A 31 -11.12 3.27 -14.66
N GLU A 32 -11.94 3.17 -15.71
CA GLU A 32 -13.07 4.07 -15.93
C GLU A 32 -14.07 4.09 -14.76
N VAL A 33 -14.26 2.95 -14.08
CA VAL A 33 -15.13 2.88 -12.89
C VAL A 33 -14.60 3.76 -11.75
N VAL A 34 -13.30 3.72 -11.47
CA VAL A 34 -12.64 4.60 -10.48
C VAL A 34 -12.70 6.06 -10.94
N GLN A 35 -12.63 6.31 -12.25
CA GLN A 35 -12.65 7.68 -12.78
C GLN A 35 -14.04 8.32 -12.85
N LYS A 36 -15.11 7.52 -12.98
CA LYS A 36 -16.47 8.01 -13.25
C LYS A 36 -17.42 7.86 -12.06
N MET A 37 -17.10 7.02 -11.06
CA MET A 37 -17.96 6.76 -9.90
C MET A 37 -17.33 7.36 -8.63
N PRO A 38 -17.86 8.47 -8.07
CA PRO A 38 -17.22 9.18 -6.96
C PRO A 38 -17.03 8.36 -5.68
N ASP A 39 -18.00 7.51 -5.35
CA ASP A 39 -17.95 6.59 -4.21
C ASP A 39 -16.85 5.53 -4.38
N VAL A 40 -16.67 5.01 -5.60
CA VAL A 40 -15.59 4.08 -5.92
C VAL A 40 -14.23 4.79 -5.90
N ARG A 41 -14.15 6.03 -6.41
CA ARG A 41 -12.92 6.85 -6.33
C ARG A 41 -12.50 7.04 -4.88
N GLU A 42 -13.43 7.42 -4.00
CA GLU A 42 -13.15 7.62 -2.58
C GLU A 42 -12.64 6.33 -1.91
N ALA A 43 -13.24 5.17 -2.24
CA ALA A 43 -12.77 3.89 -1.73
C ALA A 43 -11.37 3.52 -2.24
N TYR A 44 -11.06 3.82 -3.51
CA TYR A 44 -9.73 3.63 -4.10
C TYR A 44 -8.68 4.52 -3.41
N GLU A 45 -8.97 5.81 -3.22
CA GLU A 45 -8.07 6.76 -2.57
C GLU A 45 -7.76 6.33 -1.12
N LYS A 46 -8.76 5.87 -0.37
CA LYS A 46 -8.57 5.30 0.98
C LYS A 46 -7.70 4.05 0.98
N ALA A 47 -7.80 3.21 -0.05
CA ALA A 47 -6.96 2.02 -0.17
C ALA A 47 -5.50 2.40 -0.48
N VAL A 48 -5.27 3.44 -1.28
CA VAL A 48 -3.93 3.99 -1.53
C VAL A 48 -3.34 4.55 -0.23
N GLU A 49 -4.08 5.41 0.49
CA GLU A 49 -3.65 5.99 1.76
C GLU A 49 -3.30 4.91 2.79
N ALA A 50 -4.12 3.87 2.93
CA ALA A 50 -3.84 2.77 3.86
C ALA A 50 -2.56 1.99 3.53
N LEU A 51 -2.21 1.85 2.24
CA LEU A 51 -0.95 1.22 1.83
C LEU A 51 0.26 2.12 2.08
N GLU A 52 0.11 3.43 1.89
CA GLU A 52 1.15 4.42 2.21
C GLU A 52 1.42 4.46 3.72
N ASP A 53 0.36 4.51 4.54
CA ASP A 53 0.46 4.47 6.00
C ASP A 53 1.15 3.18 6.48
N LEU A 54 0.80 2.03 5.88
CA LEU A 54 1.45 0.77 6.20
C LEU A 54 2.94 0.80 5.86
N TYR A 55 3.31 1.33 4.69
CA TYR A 55 4.70 1.47 4.28
C TYR A 55 5.49 2.36 5.27
N GLN A 56 4.95 3.52 5.63
CA GLN A 56 5.59 4.43 6.60
C GLN A 56 5.70 3.78 7.99
N LEU A 57 4.66 3.07 8.43
CA LEU A 57 4.69 2.38 9.71
C LEU A 57 5.78 1.32 9.76
N ILE A 58 5.95 0.54 8.68
CA ILE A 58 7.03 -0.44 8.56
C ILE A 58 8.39 0.26 8.58
N GLY A 59 8.55 1.35 7.83
CA GLY A 59 9.82 2.09 7.74
C GLY A 59 10.20 2.84 9.03
N SER A 60 9.26 3.00 9.96
CA SER A 60 9.50 3.59 11.28
C SER A 60 9.96 2.59 12.34
N LYS A 61 10.13 1.30 12.00
CA LYS A 61 10.60 0.26 12.90
C LYS A 61 12.11 0.08 12.79
#